data_AF-A0A937QHG3-F1
#
_entry.id   AF-A0A937QHG3-F1
#
_cell.length_a   1.000
_cell.length_b   1.000
_cell.length_c   1.000
_cell.angle_alpha   90.00
_cell.angle_beta   90.00
_cell.angle_gamma   90.00
#
_symmetry.space_group_name_H-M   'P 1'
#
loop_
_entity.id
_entity.type
_entity.pdbx_description
1 polymer ?
#
loop_
_entity_poly.entity_id
_entity_poly.type
_entity_poly.pdbx_seq_one_letter_code
_entity_poly.pdbx_strand_id
1 'polypeptide(L)' 'MSKTPRQKKSTEFGKLTPKRRPTLLVEFWFFLKHNKKWWLLPIIIVLLFLSLILLLGGTAVAPFLYPFF' A
#
# COMPACT_ATOMS: atom_id res chain seq x y z
N MET A 1 39.35 29.85 32.07
CA MET A 1 37.93 29.80 31.69
C MET A 1 37.65 28.48 30.98
N SER A 2 37.08 27.49 31.66
CA SER A 2 36.92 26.09 31.20
C SER A 2 35.68 25.91 30.32
N LYS A 3 35.84 25.43 29.08
CA LYS A 3 34.72 25.07 28.20
C LYS A 3 34.09 23.76 28.70
N THR A 4 32.87 23.85 29.21
CA THR A 4 32.10 22.74 29.77
C THR A 4 31.60 21.80 28.65
N PRO A 5 31.73 20.46 28.76
CA PRO A 5 31.32 19.50 27.72
C PRO A 5 29.80 19.20 27.68
N ARG A 6 28.98 20.02 28.34
CA ARG A 6 27.60 19.65 28.71
C ARG A 6 26.52 19.94 27.64
N GLN A 7 26.88 20.62 26.54
CA GLN A 7 25.92 21.08 25.52
C GLN A 7 25.65 20.09 24.37
N LYS A 8 26.47 19.05 24.17
CA LYS A 8 26.28 18.12 23.04
C LYS A 8 25.19 17.06 23.29
N LYS A 9 24.77 16.87 24.55
CA LYS A 9 23.84 15.80 24.94
C LYS A 9 22.37 16.17 24.71
N SER A 10 22.00 17.45 24.75
CA SER A 10 20.60 17.91 24.62
C SER A 10 20.05 17.80 23.19
N THR A 11 20.90 17.87 22.17
CA THR A 11 20.48 17.75 20.75
C THR A 11 20.18 16.30 20.34
N GLU A 12 20.62 15.30 21.11
CA GLU A 12 20.38 13.87 20.84
C GLU A 12 19.01 13.39 21.35
N PHE A 13 18.46 14.00 22.41
CA PHE A 13 17.17 13.59 23.00
C PHE A 13 15.95 13.92 22.12
N GLY A 14 16.09 14.87 21.18
CA GLY A 14 15.01 15.27 20.25
C GLY A 14 14.79 14.31 19.07
N LYS A 15 15.66 13.30 18.89
CA LYS A 15 15.56 12.32 17.79
C LYS A 15 14.86 11.02 18.17
N LEU A 16 14.19 10.99 19.32
CA LEU A 16 13.27 9.92 19.68
C LEU A 16 11.93 10.17 18.98
N THR A 17 11.96 10.24 17.64
CA THR A 17 10.75 10.37 16.86
C THR A 17 9.86 9.17 17.17
N PRO A 18 8.58 9.37 17.53
CA PRO A 18 7.65 8.27 17.63
C PRO A 18 7.58 7.66 16.24
N LYS A 19 8.19 6.48 16.08
CA LYS A 19 8.16 5.71 14.83
C LYS A 19 6.68 5.49 14.52
N ARG A 20 6.16 6.28 13.58
CA ARG A 20 4.74 6.25 13.17
C ARG A 20 4.47 4.80 12.80
N ARG A 21 3.73 4.08 13.64
CA ARG A 21 3.44 2.67 13.41
C ARG A 21 2.70 2.61 12.08
N PRO A 22 3.26 1.99 11.03
CA PRO A 22 2.54 1.84 9.80
C PRO A 22 1.24 1.10 10.11
N THR A 23 0.14 1.56 9.52
CA THR A 23 -1.13 0.86 9.64
C THR A 23 -1.01 -0.54 9.05
N LEU A 24 -1.80 -1.49 9.54
CA LEU A 24 -1.77 -2.90 9.08
C LEU A 24 -1.82 -3.04 7.54
N LEU A 25 -2.56 -2.16 6.85
CA LEU A 25 -2.64 -2.10 5.39
C LEU A 25 -1.28 -1.81 4.72
N VAL A 26 -0.48 -0.93 5.31
CA VAL A 26 0.85 -0.54 4.79
C VAL A 26 1.86 -1.66 5.03
N GLU A 27 1.82 -2.31 6.20
CA GLU A 27 2.65 -3.50 6.46
C GLU A 27 2.29 -4.65 5.52
N PHE A 28 1.00 -4.89 5.28
CA PHE A 28 0.53 -5.90 4.32
C PHE A 28 0.96 -5.60 2.89
N TRP A 29 0.86 -4.33 2.46
CA TRP A 29 1.36 -3.90 1.16
C TRP A 29 2.88 -4.10 1.03
N PHE A 30 3.64 -3.77 2.08
CA PHE A 30 5.07 -3.99 2.10
C PHE A 30 5.42 -5.48 2.05
N PHE A 31 4.68 -6.33 2.76
CA PHE A 31 4.79 -7.79 2.71
C PHE A 31 4.50 -8.34 1.31
N LEU A 32 3.42 -7.91 0.66
CA LEU A 32 3.08 -8.31 -0.72
C LEU A 32 4.18 -7.92 -1.71
N LYS A 33 4.71 -6.69 -1.59
CA LYS A 33 5.83 -6.21 -2.40
C LYS A 33 7.12 -7.03 -2.16
N HIS A 34 7.40 -7.39 -0.90
CA HIS A 34 8.58 -8.17 -0.52
C HIS A 34 8.54 -9.60 -1.09
N ASN A 35 7.34 -10.20 -1.17
CA ASN A 35 7.12 -11.51 -1.78
C ASN A 35 7.20 -11.52 -3.32
N LYS A 36 7.62 -10.41 -3.95
CA LYS A 36 7.73 -10.23 -5.41
C LYS A 36 6.47 -10.68 -6.18
N LYS A 37 5.28 -10.50 -5.61
CA LYS A 37 4.00 -10.74 -6.31
C LYS A 37 3.70 -9.64 -7.35
N TRP A 38 4.67 -9.32 -8.21
CA TRP A 38 4.48 -8.46 -9.38
C TRP A 38 3.43 -9.03 -10.33
N TRP A 39 3.21 -10.35 -10.29
CA TRP A 39 2.14 -11.04 -10.99
C TRP A 39 0.73 -10.72 -10.47
N LEU A 40 0.59 -10.20 -9.25
CA LEU A 40 -0.72 -9.81 -8.71
C LEU A 40 -1.20 -8.49 -9.31
N LEU A 41 -0.27 -7.60 -9.67
CA LEU A 41 -0.55 -6.30 -10.25
C LEU A 41 -1.41 -6.40 -11.53
N PRO A 42 -1.05 -7.21 -12.55
CA PRO A 42 -1.88 -7.35 -13.75
C PRO A 42 -3.26 -7.94 -13.43
N ILE A 43 -3.36 -8.89 -12.49
CA ILE A 43 -4.65 -9.47 -12.06
C ILE A 43 -5.55 -8.40 -11.44
N ILE A 44 -5.01 -7.56 -10.54
CA ILE A 44 -5.77 -6.47 -9.89
C ILE A 44 -6.23 -5.45 -10.93
N ILE A 45 -5.36 -5.10 -11.90
CA ILE A 45 -5.71 -4.17 -12.98
C ILE A 45 -6.89 -4.71 -13.79
N VAL A 46 -6.84 -5.97 -14.22
CA VAL A 46 -7.94 -6.60 -14.97
C VAL A 46 -9.23 -6.61 -14.15
N LEU A 47 -9.18 -6.94 -12.85
CA LEU A 47 -10.35 -6.90 -11.97
C LEU A 47 -10.96 -5.49 -11.84
N LEU A 48 -10.11 -4.46 -11.72
CA LEU A 48 -10.56 -3.07 -11.65
C LEU A 48 -11.22 -2.63 -12.96
N PHE A 49 -10.61 -2.97 -14.11
CA PHE A 49 -11.21 -2.69 -15.41
C PHE A 49 -12.54 -3.42 -15.60
N LEU A 50 -12.62 -4.69 -15.20
CA LEU A 50 -13.87 -5.46 -15.27
C LEU A 50 -14.96 -4.81 -14.39
N SER A 51 -14.62 -4.45 -13.16
CA SER A 51 -15.54 -3.72 -12.25
C SER A 51 -15.99 -2.38 -12.85
N LEU A 52 -15.05 -1.62 -13.42
CA LEU A 52 -15.34 -0.35 -14.06
C LEU A 52 -16.27 -0.53 -15.28
N ILE A 53 -15.99 -1.50 -16.14
CA ILE A 53 -16.83 -1.85 -17.29
C ILE A 53 -18.22 -2.31 -16.83
N LEU A 54 -18.34 -3.05 -15.74
CA LEU A 54 -19.63 -3.45 -15.15
C LEU A 54 -20.42 -2.24 -14.64
N LEU A 55 -19.76 -1.27 -14.01
CA LEU A 55 -20.39 -0.05 -13.50
C LEU A 55 -20.81 0.92 -14.61
N LEU A 56 -20.01 1.05 -15.68
CA LEU A 56 -20.32 1.92 -16.81
C LEU A 56 -21.26 1.27 -17.82
N GLY A 57 -21.13 -0.04 -18.04
CA GLY A 57 -21.95 -0.82 -18.96
C GLY A 57 -23.05 -1.54 -18.19
N GLY A 58 -24.12 -0.82 -17.84
CA GLY A 58 -25.14 -1.17 -16.84
C GLY A 58 -25.89 -2.52 -16.96
N THR A 59 -25.47 -3.44 -17.82
CA THR A 59 -25.82 -4.88 -17.87
C THR A 59 -25.14 -5.59 -19.07
N ALA A 60 -24.14 -4.97 -19.72
CA ALA A 60 -23.65 -5.42 -21.03
C ALA A 60 -22.85 -6.74 -21.00
N VAL A 61 -22.42 -7.19 -19.83
CA VAL A 61 -21.63 -8.44 -19.68
C VAL A 61 -22.53 -9.66 -19.41
N ALA A 62 -23.80 -9.46 -19.03
CA ALA A 62 -24.75 -10.53 -18.72
C ALA A 62 -25.00 -11.54 -19.88
N PRO A 63 -25.12 -11.13 -21.16
CA PRO A 63 -25.36 -12.07 -22.26
C PRO A 63 -24.13 -12.89 -22.69
N PHE A 64 -22.92 -12.48 -22.29
CA PHE A 64 -21.67 -13.17 -22.65
C PHE A 64 -21.22 -14.19 -21.59
N LEU A 65 -21.77 -14.11 -20.39
CA LEU A 65 -21.56 -15.10 -19.33
C LEU A 65 -22.47 -16.33 -19.48
N TYR A 66 -23.52 -16.25 -20.30
CA TYR A 66 -24.54 -17.29 -20.48
C TYR A 66 -24.59 -18.10 -21.81
N PRO A 67 -23.68 -18.01 -22.80
CA PRO A 67 -23.76 -18.88 -23.98
C PRO A 67 -23.27 -20.32 -23.77
N PHE A 68 -22.77 -20.67 -22.58
CA PHE A 68 -22.24 -22.00 -22.27
C PHE A 68 -23.30 -22.97 -21.69
N PHE A 69 -24.59 -22.69 -21.89
CA PHE A 69 -25.70 -23.57 -21.54
C PHE A 69 -26.65 -23.75 -22.73
#